data_AF-A0A2K3N9D3-F1
#
_entry.id   AF-A0A2K3N9D3-F1
#
_cell.length_a   1.000
_cell.length_b   1.000
_cell.length_c   1.000
_cell.angle_alpha   90.00
_cell.angle_beta   90.00
_cell.angle_gamma   90.00
#
_symmetry.space_group_name_H-M   'P 1'
#
loop_
_entity.id
_entity.type
_entity.pdbx_description
1 polymer ?
#
loop_
_entity_poly.entity_id
_entity_poly.type
_entity_poly.pdbx_seq_one_letter_code
_entity_poly.pdbx_strand_id
1 'polypeptide(L)'
;MSKLGDTNSPSLKTFDVDDYGAQGDGKTDDTQALKKVWEVACSTKGSIVVVAKRNYLVKPITFSGPCKSNTITFQISGTLQASDNPSDYNQDPTHWLMFDSIQKLTLNGGGTIDGNGNIWWQNSCKKNQKLVRIYHN
;
A
#
# COMPACT_ATOMS: atom_id res chain seq x y z
N MET A 1 24.41 43.20 -5.82
CA MET A 1 24.36 42.12 -4.79
C MET A 1 23.41 41.04 -5.29
N SER A 2 23.83 39.79 -5.15
CA SER A 2 23.43 38.60 -5.90
C SER A 2 21.95 38.19 -5.84
N LYS A 3 21.42 37.79 -7.01
CA LYS A 3 20.21 36.95 -7.15
C LYS A 3 20.42 35.62 -6.39
N LEU A 4 19.43 35.17 -5.61
CA LEU A 4 19.39 33.84 -5.02
C LEU A 4 18.11 33.13 -5.48
N GLY A 5 18.30 32.20 -6.43
CA GLY A 5 17.59 30.93 -6.51
C GLY A 5 16.13 30.92 -6.96
N ASP A 6 15.91 30.90 -8.27
CA ASP A 6 14.79 30.14 -8.85
C ASP A 6 14.98 28.66 -8.48
N THR A 7 14.37 28.22 -7.38
CA THR A 7 14.23 26.80 -7.10
C THR A 7 13.02 26.31 -7.89
N ASN A 8 13.28 25.80 -9.08
CA ASN A 8 12.32 25.04 -9.88
C ASN A 8 12.05 23.71 -9.14
N SER A 9 11.31 23.79 -8.03
CA SER A 9 10.83 22.63 -7.29
C SER A 9 9.77 21.95 -8.16
N PRO A 10 9.94 20.66 -8.52
CA PRO A 10 8.94 19.97 -9.33
C PRO A 10 7.59 20.02 -8.61
N SER A 11 6.59 20.63 -9.24
CA SER A 11 5.21 20.63 -8.77
C SER A 11 4.71 19.19 -8.71
N LEU A 12 4.47 18.66 -7.52
CA LEU A 12 3.96 17.30 -7.35
C LEU A 12 2.50 17.23 -7.79
N LYS A 13 2.14 16.20 -8.55
CA LYS A 13 0.75 15.93 -8.91
C LYS A 13 0.09 15.01 -7.88
N THR A 14 -1.11 15.37 -7.45
CA THR A 14 -1.86 14.61 -6.45
C THR A 14 -2.88 13.72 -7.15
N PHE A 15 -3.01 12.48 -6.69
CA PHE A 15 -3.98 11.51 -7.16
C PHE A 15 -4.67 10.86 -5.96
N ASP A 16 -5.97 11.08 -5.79
CA ASP A 16 -6.76 10.46 -4.72
C ASP A 16 -7.27 9.09 -5.18
N VAL A 17 -7.16 8.06 -4.33
CA VAL A 17 -7.66 6.70 -4.64
C VAL A 17 -9.16 6.69 -4.99
N ASP A 18 -9.94 7.60 -4.42
CA ASP A 18 -11.40 7.68 -4.64
C ASP A 18 -11.71 8.04 -6.11
N ASP A 19 -10.88 8.87 -6.74
CA ASP A 19 -10.99 9.23 -8.16
C ASP A 19 -10.75 8.04 -9.11
N TYR A 20 -10.21 6.93 -8.60
CA TYR A 20 -9.92 5.70 -9.34
C TYR A 20 -10.89 4.56 -9.01
N GLY A 21 -11.99 4.89 -8.32
CA GLY A 21 -13.10 3.99 -8.05
C GLY A 21 -13.01 3.24 -6.71
N ALA A 22 -12.17 3.70 -5.79
CA ALA A 22 -12.16 3.16 -4.43
C ALA A 22 -13.45 3.53 -3.71
N GLN A 23 -14.06 2.56 -3.02
CA GLN A 23 -15.28 2.76 -2.26
C GLN A 23 -15.02 3.15 -0.82
N GLY A 24 -13.91 2.78 -0.19
CA GLY A 24 -13.53 3.29 1.14
C GLY A 24 -14.54 2.98 2.25
N ASP A 25 -15.28 1.88 2.14
CA ASP A 25 -16.32 1.42 3.08
C ASP A 25 -15.86 0.31 4.04
N GLY A 26 -14.61 -0.14 3.92
CA GLY A 26 -13.99 -1.23 4.69
C GLY A 26 -14.49 -2.63 4.33
N LYS A 27 -15.26 -2.77 3.24
CA LYS A 27 -15.92 -4.03 2.84
C LYS A 27 -15.70 -4.37 1.36
N THR A 28 -15.74 -3.37 0.50
CA THR A 28 -15.50 -3.51 -0.93
C THR A 28 -14.00 -3.66 -1.18
N ASP A 29 -13.62 -4.61 -2.02
CA ASP A 29 -12.24 -4.79 -2.46
C ASP A 29 -11.77 -3.58 -3.30
N ASP A 30 -10.95 -2.72 -2.70
CA ASP A 30 -10.42 -1.50 -3.31
C ASP A 30 -9.05 -1.72 -3.99
N THR A 31 -8.55 -2.96 -4.03
CA THR A 31 -7.21 -3.30 -4.53
C THR A 31 -6.97 -2.79 -5.96
N GLN A 32 -7.98 -2.88 -6.83
CA GLN A 32 -7.86 -2.43 -8.21
C GLN A 32 -7.81 -0.91 -8.35
N ALA A 33 -8.49 -0.16 -7.47
CA ALA A 33 -8.41 1.29 -7.45
C ALA A 33 -7.02 1.75 -7.02
N LEU A 34 -6.47 1.14 -5.97
CA LEU A 34 -5.10 1.41 -5.52
C LEU A 34 -4.05 1.08 -6.60
N LYS A 35 -4.22 -0.05 -7.30
CA LYS A 35 -3.34 -0.42 -8.41
C LYS A 35 -3.36 0.62 -9.54
N LYS A 36 -4.55 1.04 -9.97
CA LYS A 36 -4.71 2.03 -11.05
C LYS A 36 -4.09 3.37 -10.69
N VAL A 37 -4.35 3.89 -9.49
CA VAL A 37 -3.78 5.17 -9.09
C VAL A 37 -2.26 5.10 -8.98
N TRP A 38 -1.72 3.97 -8.51
CA TRP A 38 -0.27 3.75 -8.44
C TRP A 38 0.37 3.76 -9.83
N GLU A 39 -0.21 3.07 -10.81
CA GLU A 39 0.32 3.04 -12.19
C GLU A 39 0.40 4.45 -12.80
N VAL A 40 -0.63 5.28 -12.58
CA VAL A 40 -0.65 6.67 -13.04
C VAL A 40 0.37 7.53 -12.30
N ALA A 41 0.43 7.42 -10.97
CA ALA A 41 1.36 8.17 -10.14
C ALA A 41 2.82 7.81 -10.46
N CYS A 42 3.12 6.52 -10.64
CA CYS A 42 4.45 6.00 -10.96
C CYS A 42 4.89 6.40 -12.38
N SER A 43 3.94 6.60 -13.30
CA SER A 43 4.20 7.12 -14.65
C SER A 43 4.32 8.65 -14.72
N THR A 44 4.17 9.35 -13.58
CA THR A 44 4.18 10.81 -13.50
C THR A 44 5.51 11.35 -12.97
N LYS A 45 5.95 12.50 -13.49
CA LYS A 45 7.15 13.20 -13.02
C LYS A 45 6.87 13.92 -11.68
N GLY A 46 6.90 13.17 -10.58
CA GLY A 46 6.65 13.69 -9.23
C GLY A 46 5.18 13.59 -8.86
N SER A 47 4.86 12.74 -7.89
CA SER A 47 3.46 12.43 -7.54
C SER A 47 3.23 12.20 -6.06
N ILE A 48 2.00 12.44 -5.64
CA ILE A 48 1.44 12.11 -4.33
C ILE A 48 0.21 11.23 -4.58
N VAL A 49 0.22 10.00 -4.09
CA VAL A 49 -0.97 9.15 -4.00
C VAL A 49 -1.61 9.40 -2.65
N VAL A 50 -2.90 9.71 -2.60
CA VAL A 50 -3.64 9.99 -1.37
C VAL A 50 -4.63 8.88 -1.09
N VAL A 51 -4.51 8.26 0.08
CA VAL A 51 -5.54 7.41 0.69
C VAL A 51 -6.33 8.30 1.65
N ALA A 52 -7.53 8.70 1.23
CA ALA A 52 -8.36 9.65 1.97
C ALA A 52 -8.78 9.10 3.34
N LYS A 53 -9.39 9.94 4.20
CA LYS A 53 -9.73 9.59 5.60
C LYS A 53 -10.96 8.67 5.69
N ARG A 54 -10.83 7.47 5.14
CA ARG A 54 -11.85 6.41 5.00
C ARG A 54 -11.21 5.04 5.29
N ASN A 55 -11.92 3.94 5.08
CA ASN A 55 -11.37 2.59 5.31
C ASN A 55 -11.36 1.79 4.00
N TYR A 56 -10.20 1.37 3.53
CA TYR A 56 -10.03 0.68 2.25
C TYR A 56 -9.65 -0.76 2.52
N LEU A 57 -10.49 -1.71 2.10
CA LEU A 57 -10.16 -3.13 2.16
C LEU A 57 -9.24 -3.47 0.99
N VAL A 58 -8.04 -3.96 1.29
CA VAL A 58 -7.00 -4.23 0.29
C VAL A 58 -6.54 -5.68 0.43
N LYS A 59 -6.66 -6.44 -0.67
CA LYS A 59 -6.09 -7.78 -0.82
C LYS A 59 -4.58 -7.68 -1.08
N PRO A 60 -3.82 -8.80 -1.17
CA PRO A 60 -2.41 -8.74 -1.52
C PRO A 60 -2.13 -7.85 -2.75
N ILE A 61 -1.24 -6.88 -2.57
CA ILE A 61 -0.88 -5.90 -3.58
C ILE A 61 0.61 -5.57 -3.54
N THR A 62 1.18 -5.43 -4.74
CA THR A 62 2.54 -4.94 -4.94
C THR A 62 2.48 -3.65 -5.75
N PHE A 63 3.01 -2.60 -5.15
CA PHE A 63 3.32 -1.33 -5.81
C PHE A 63 4.74 -1.42 -6.39
N SER A 64 4.83 -1.72 -7.68
CA SER A 64 6.12 -1.92 -8.36
C SER A 64 6.62 -0.64 -9.02
N GLY A 65 7.94 -0.42 -8.95
CA GLY A 65 8.70 0.46 -9.83
C GLY A 65 9.37 -0.31 -10.99
N PRO A 66 10.35 0.30 -11.68
CA PRO A 66 10.84 1.66 -11.48
C PRO A 66 9.82 2.72 -11.94
N CYS A 67 9.70 3.81 -11.19
CA CYS A 67 8.85 4.94 -11.56
C CYS A 67 9.60 5.94 -12.45
N LYS A 68 8.84 6.69 -13.25
CA LYS A 68 9.37 7.74 -14.14
C LYS A 68 10.08 8.87 -13.39
N SER A 69 9.71 9.06 -12.13
CA SER A 69 10.31 10.01 -11.21
C SER A 69 10.99 9.29 -10.05
N ASN A 70 12.04 9.91 -9.53
CA ASN A 70 12.68 9.51 -8.28
C ASN A 70 12.02 10.21 -7.08
N THR A 71 10.73 10.54 -7.14
CA THR A 71 10.01 11.14 -6.01
C THR A 71 8.55 10.79 -6.16
N ILE A 72 8.09 9.92 -5.27
CA ILE A 72 6.68 9.56 -5.13
C ILE A 72 6.36 9.52 -3.63
N THR A 73 5.27 10.18 -3.26
CA THR A 73 4.75 10.16 -1.90
C THR A 73 3.48 9.31 -1.86
N PHE A 74 3.40 8.40 -0.91
CA PHE A 74 2.20 7.63 -0.63
C PHE A 74 1.64 8.11 0.71
N GLN A 75 0.57 8.89 0.66
CA GLN A 75 -0.01 9.60 1.79
C GLN A 75 -1.24 8.88 2.32
N ILE A 76 -1.08 8.27 3.50
CA ILE A 76 -2.15 7.54 4.17
C ILE A 76 -2.80 8.43 5.22
N SER A 77 -3.99 8.95 4.92
CA SER A 77 -4.80 9.74 5.85
C SER A 77 -5.93 8.93 6.50
N GLY A 78 -6.41 7.88 5.83
CA GLY A 78 -7.37 6.90 6.37
C GLY A 78 -6.73 5.59 6.77
N THR A 79 -7.44 4.49 6.55
CA THR A 79 -7.03 3.13 6.90
C THR A 79 -6.90 2.27 5.65
N LEU A 80 -5.75 1.63 5.49
CA LEU A 80 -5.62 0.45 4.64
C LEU A 80 -5.82 -0.78 5.53
N GLN A 81 -6.81 -1.61 5.23
CA GLN A 81 -7.17 -2.79 6.01
C GLN A 81 -6.93 -4.06 5.18
N ALA A 82 -6.22 -5.02 5.75
CA ALA A 82 -5.99 -6.31 5.13
C ALA A 82 -7.27 -7.16 5.10
N SER A 83 -7.43 -7.99 4.07
CA SER A 83 -8.47 -9.02 4.06
C SER A 83 -8.24 -10.01 5.20
N ASP A 84 -9.32 -10.36 5.92
CA ASP A 84 -9.33 -11.45 6.90
C ASP A 84 -9.60 -12.81 6.25
N ASN A 85 -9.82 -12.88 4.93
CA ASN A 85 -10.03 -14.15 4.23
C ASN A 85 -8.69 -14.75 3.79
N PRO A 86 -8.22 -15.88 4.36
CA PRO A 86 -6.93 -16.47 3.99
C PRO A 86 -6.85 -16.89 2.52
N SER A 87 -7.99 -17.17 1.87
CA SER A 87 -8.03 -17.55 0.46
C SER A 87 -7.60 -16.43 -0.49
N ASP A 88 -7.71 -15.17 -0.06
CA ASP A 88 -7.21 -14.02 -0.83
C ASP A 88 -5.68 -14.01 -0.94
N TYR A 89 -4.98 -14.79 -0.10
CA TYR A 89 -3.52 -14.88 0.00
C TYR A 89 -2.94 -16.15 -0.63
N ASN A 90 -3.74 -16.96 -1.33
CA ASN A 90 -3.27 -18.22 -1.90
C ASN A 90 -2.13 -18.05 -2.92
N GLN A 91 -2.06 -16.90 -3.60
CA GLN A 91 -0.99 -16.62 -4.58
C GLN A 91 0.31 -16.15 -3.91
N ASP A 92 0.20 -15.34 -2.86
CA ASP A 92 1.33 -14.89 -2.03
C ASP A 92 0.91 -14.98 -0.56
N PRO A 93 1.20 -16.11 0.12
CA PRO A 93 0.79 -16.31 1.50
C PRO A 93 1.63 -15.51 2.51
N THR A 94 2.65 -14.80 2.02
CA THR A 94 3.67 -14.16 2.86
C THR A 94 3.61 -12.63 2.83
N HIS A 95 3.05 -12.03 1.78
CA HIS A 95 2.99 -10.58 1.64
C HIS A 95 1.56 -10.07 1.44
N TRP A 96 1.26 -8.96 2.10
CA TRP A 96 0.02 -8.22 1.94
C TRP A 96 0.23 -6.92 1.16
N LEU A 97 1.11 -6.05 1.67
CA LEU A 97 1.34 -4.71 1.14
C LEU A 97 2.83 -4.55 0.84
N MET A 98 3.20 -4.59 -0.43
CA MET A 98 4.60 -4.53 -0.85
C MET A 98 4.87 -3.30 -1.72
N PHE A 99 5.99 -2.63 -1.44
CA PHE A 99 6.56 -1.59 -2.29
C PHE A 99 7.89 -2.11 -2.83
N ASP A 100 7.96 -2.38 -4.13
CA ASP A 100 9.10 -3.05 -4.74
C ASP A 100 9.79 -2.18 -5.80
N SER A 101 11.13 -2.15 -5.78
CA SER A 101 11.95 -1.50 -6.80
C SER A 101 11.66 0.00 -7.03
N ILE A 102 11.31 0.74 -5.96
CA ILE A 102 10.99 2.18 -6.02
C ILE A 102 12.14 3.02 -5.45
N GLN A 103 12.56 4.04 -6.19
CA GLN A 103 13.54 5.01 -5.72
C GLN A 103 12.85 6.18 -5.00
N LYS A 104 13.31 6.50 -3.78
CA LYS A 104 12.85 7.66 -2.97
C LYS A 104 11.31 7.69 -2.78
N LEU A 105 10.74 6.53 -2.44
CA LEU A 105 9.39 6.45 -1.90
C LEU A 105 9.34 7.15 -0.53
N THR A 106 8.37 8.04 -0.35
CA THR A 106 8.02 8.59 0.97
C THR A 106 6.66 8.04 1.37
N LEU A 107 6.58 7.37 2.52
CA LEU A 107 5.31 7.01 3.15
C LEU A 107 5.02 8.08 4.22
N ASN A 108 3.89 8.78 4.12
CA ASN A 108 3.52 9.82 5.07
C ASN A 108 2.01 9.80 5.39
N GLY A 109 1.56 10.77 6.19
CA GLY A 109 0.19 10.86 6.67
C GLY A 109 0.04 10.39 8.12
N GLY A 110 -1.16 10.61 8.68
CA GLY A 110 -1.49 10.26 10.07
C GLY A 110 -2.50 9.12 10.19
N GLY A 111 -2.69 8.35 9.11
CA GLY A 111 -3.65 7.25 9.02
C GLY A 111 -3.13 5.94 9.61
N THR A 112 -3.70 4.83 9.16
CA THR A 112 -3.47 3.49 9.71
C THR A 112 -3.22 2.45 8.61
N ILE A 113 -2.28 1.54 8.88
CA ILE A 113 -2.12 0.29 8.13
C ILE A 113 -2.53 -0.82 9.10
N ASP A 114 -3.71 -1.40 8.87
CA ASP A 114 -4.28 -2.48 9.67
C ASP A 114 -4.07 -3.83 8.96
N GLY A 115 -3.10 -4.61 9.45
CA GLY A 115 -2.78 -5.94 8.90
C GLY A 115 -3.79 -7.04 9.25
N ASN A 116 -4.86 -6.73 9.98
CA ASN A 116 -5.91 -7.69 10.36
C ASN A 116 -5.35 -8.99 10.98
N GLY A 117 -4.38 -8.84 11.87
CA GLY A 117 -3.46 -9.90 12.35
C GLY A 117 -4.10 -11.07 13.10
N ASN A 118 -5.32 -10.90 13.64
CA ASN A 118 -5.90 -11.85 14.59
C ASN A 118 -6.07 -13.26 14.00
N ILE A 119 -6.58 -13.36 12.76
CA ILE A 119 -6.78 -14.66 12.09
C ILE A 119 -5.44 -15.37 11.84
N TRP A 120 -4.40 -14.61 11.52
CA TRP A 120 -3.06 -15.14 11.27
C TRP A 120 -2.42 -15.69 12.55
N TRP A 121 -2.55 -14.97 13.67
CA TRP A 121 -2.00 -15.43 14.95
C TRP A 121 -2.71 -16.68 15.47
N GLN A 122 -4.03 -16.79 15.30
CA GLN A 122 -4.80 -17.98 15.67
C GLN A 122 -4.35 -19.22 14.88
N ASN A 123 -3.95 -19.03 13.63
CA ASN A 123 -3.44 -20.08 12.76
C ASN A 123 -1.91 -20.24 12.78
N SER A 124 -1.21 -19.61 13.72
CA SER A 124 0.24 -19.77 13.87
C SER A 124 0.59 -21.06 14.61
N CYS A 125 1.73 -21.68 14.31
CA CYS A 125 2.23 -22.87 15.01
C CYS A 125 2.50 -22.63 16.51
N LYS A 126 2.67 -21.37 16.92
CA LYS A 126 2.81 -20.96 18.33
C LYS A 126 1.52 -21.15 19.13
N LYS A 127 0.35 -20.99 18.49
CA LYS A 127 -0.96 -21.20 19.11
C LYS A 127 -1.57 -22.55 18.75
N ASN A 128 -1.35 -23.03 17.54
CA ASN A 128 -1.88 -24.30 17.04
C ASN A 128 -0.76 -25.34 16.95
N GLN A 129 -0.62 -26.15 18.00
CA GLN A 129 0.41 -27.20 18.10
C GLN A 129 0.27 -28.28 17.02
N LYS A 130 -0.90 -28.44 16.39
CA LYS A 130 -1.09 -29.37 15.27
C LYS A 130 -0.34 -28.92 13.99
N LEU A 131 0.05 -27.65 13.92
CA LEU A 131 0.84 -27.09 12.82
C LEU A 131 2.36 -27.17 13.07
N VAL A 132 2.79 -27.70 14.23
CA VAL A 132 4.20 -27.95 14.51
C VAL A 132 4.63 -29.16 13.69
N ARG A 133 5.44 -28.92 12.65
CA ARG A 133 6.11 -30.00 11.92
C ARG A 133 7.30 -30.47 12.76
N ILE A 134 7.15 -31.62 13.42
CA ILE A 134 8.28 -32.32 14.03
C ILE A 134 8.92 -33.16 12.93
N TYR A 135 10.11 -32.74 12.49
CA TYR A 135 10.95 -33.58 11.64
C TYR A 135 11.60 -34.64 12.53
N HIS A 136 11.27 -35.91 12.29
CA HIS A 136 12.03 -37.04 12.82
C HIS A 136 13.13 -37.38 11.79
N ASN A 137 14.39 -37.29 12.20
CA ASN A 137 15.55 -37.78 11.44
C ASN A 137 15.66 -39.30 11.52
#